data_AF-A0A2S9YLB0-F1
#
_entry.id   AF-A0A2S9YLB0-F1
#
_cell.length_a   1.000
_cell.length_b   1.000
_cell.length_c   1.000
_cell.angle_alpha   90.00
_cell.angle_beta   90.00
_cell.angle_gamma   90.00
#
_symmetry.space_group_name_H-M   'P 1'
#
loop_
_entity.id
_entity.type
_entity.pdbx_description
1 polymer ?
#
loop_
_entity_poly.entity_id
_entity_poly.type
_entity_poly.pdbx_seq_one_letter_code
_entity_poly.pdbx_strand_id
1 'polypeptide(L)'
;MAVSPESGSAPAKSAPDPREGADGYDSPGPYLQAQRKRRGVSLEQLAVATKIPRRQLELLEADRFEELPAMVFAKGFLRCCARSLELDPDTVLGLLYKRERAQLRARRRETSAVSPVGTKHANKLSTGRPRSPARAAAPQRLAGDLGSWLADNLGAWLGRLPSARILMWLVVALIVALIVFIAFTLASGQAETLMIKS
;
A
#
# COMPACT_ATOMS: atom_id res chain seq x y z
N MET A 1 11.26 4.05 -61.71
CA MET A 1 10.16 4.47 -60.82
C MET A 1 9.72 3.23 -60.05
N ALA A 2 10.48 2.84 -59.04
CA ALA A 2 10.22 1.66 -58.23
C ALA A 2 9.67 2.15 -56.88
N VAL A 3 8.39 1.88 -56.63
CA VAL A 3 7.74 2.18 -55.36
C VAL A 3 8.13 1.06 -54.40
N SER A 4 9.04 1.36 -53.47
CA SER A 4 9.38 0.47 -52.36
C SER A 4 8.16 0.29 -51.46
N PRO A 5 7.84 -0.94 -51.02
CA PRO A 5 6.73 -1.17 -50.12
C PRO A 5 7.04 -0.61 -48.73
N GLU A 6 6.11 0.18 -48.18
CA GLU A 6 6.11 0.56 -46.77
C GLU A 6 6.16 -0.71 -45.92
N SER A 7 7.28 -0.88 -45.24
CA SER A 7 7.45 -1.86 -44.18
C SER A 7 6.51 -1.48 -43.04
N GLY A 8 5.32 -2.09 -43.03
CA GLY A 8 4.41 -2.14 -41.90
C GLY A 8 5.10 -2.76 -40.69
N SER A 9 5.79 -1.91 -39.93
CA SER A 9 6.23 -2.20 -38.56
C SER A 9 4.97 -2.40 -37.72
N ALA A 10 4.60 -3.66 -37.47
CA ALA A 10 3.65 -4.02 -36.44
C ALA A 10 3.97 -3.23 -35.15
N PRO A 11 2.98 -2.67 -34.43
CA PRO A 11 3.26 -1.91 -33.24
C PRO A 11 3.83 -2.86 -32.19
N ALA A 12 5.15 -2.82 -32.01
CA ALA A 12 5.74 -3.16 -30.73
C ALA A 12 4.94 -2.36 -29.70
N LYS A 13 4.43 -3.01 -28.64
CA LYS A 13 3.76 -2.32 -27.53
C LYS A 13 4.74 -1.30 -26.95
N SER A 14 4.77 -0.11 -27.52
CA SER A 14 5.47 1.05 -26.99
C SER A 14 4.90 1.24 -25.60
N ALA A 15 5.77 1.22 -24.59
CA ALA A 15 5.37 1.52 -23.23
C ALA A 15 4.49 2.78 -23.24
N PRO A 16 3.37 2.80 -22.50
CA PRO A 16 2.45 3.93 -22.50
C PRO A 16 3.22 5.24 -22.30
N ASP A 17 2.85 6.30 -23.02
CA ASP A 17 3.52 7.59 -22.85
C ASP A 17 3.44 7.92 -21.35
N PRO A 18 4.56 8.21 -20.67
CA PRO A 18 4.51 8.55 -19.26
C PRO A 18 3.54 9.72 -18.95
N ARG A 19 3.21 10.57 -19.94
CA ARG A 19 2.22 11.64 -19.85
C ARG A 19 0.76 11.16 -19.81
N GLU A 20 0.48 9.95 -20.30
CA GLU A 20 -0.84 9.33 -20.21
C GLU A 20 -1.18 9.02 -18.75
N GLY A 21 -2.47 9.13 -18.42
CA GLY A 21 -2.98 8.80 -17.10
C GLY A 21 -2.95 7.30 -16.87
N ALA A 22 -3.75 6.82 -15.92
CA ALA A 22 -3.86 5.39 -15.65
C ALA A 22 -4.56 4.60 -16.77
N ASP A 23 -5.20 5.26 -17.72
CA ASP A 23 -5.93 4.68 -18.84
C ASP A 23 -5.04 3.85 -19.78
N GLY A 24 -3.77 4.22 -19.96
CA GLY A 24 -2.78 3.47 -20.73
C GLY A 24 -2.26 2.21 -20.05
N TYR A 25 -2.66 1.92 -18.82
CA TYR A 25 -2.10 0.83 -18.02
C TYR A 25 -3.13 -0.26 -17.70
N ASP A 26 -2.67 -1.51 -17.71
CA ASP A 26 -3.48 -2.69 -17.36
C ASP A 26 -3.25 -3.17 -15.92
N SER A 27 -2.20 -2.67 -15.27
CA SER A 27 -1.78 -3.08 -13.94
C SER A 27 -1.04 -1.94 -13.21
N PRO A 28 -1.03 -1.96 -11.86
CA PRO A 28 -0.51 -0.84 -11.08
C PRO A 28 1.02 -0.75 -11.04
N GLY A 29 1.76 -1.86 -11.17
CA GLY A 29 3.22 -1.86 -11.07
C GLY A 29 3.92 -0.97 -12.11
N PRO A 30 3.70 -1.20 -13.42
CA PRO A 30 4.23 -0.37 -14.49
C PRO A 30 3.79 1.09 -14.41
N TYR A 31 2.54 1.34 -13.98
CA TYR A 31 2.03 2.69 -13.77
C TYR A 31 2.81 3.43 -12.68
N LEU A 32 2.99 2.81 -11.51
CA LEU A 32 3.77 3.38 -10.41
C LEU A 32 5.23 3.62 -10.83
N GLN A 33 5.85 2.67 -11.51
CA GLN A 33 7.21 2.81 -11.99
C GLN A 33 7.36 4.00 -12.95
N ALA A 34 6.45 4.13 -13.92
CA ALA A 34 6.46 5.24 -14.87
C ALA A 34 6.28 6.58 -14.14
N GLN A 35 5.28 6.69 -13.26
CA GLN A 35 5.02 7.90 -12.49
C GLN A 35 6.17 8.28 -11.55
N ARG A 36 6.85 7.30 -10.95
CA ARG A 36 8.05 7.52 -10.15
C ARG A 36 9.20 8.07 -11.00
N LYS A 37 9.51 7.40 -12.12
CA LYS A 37 10.60 7.81 -13.04
C LYS A 37 10.38 9.22 -13.58
N ARG A 38 9.15 9.58 -13.94
CA ARG A 38 8.80 10.94 -14.41
C ARG A 38 9.11 12.03 -13.39
N ARG A 39 8.92 11.73 -12.10
CA ARG A 39 9.19 12.65 -11.00
C ARG A 39 10.66 12.67 -10.58
N GLY A 40 11.52 11.90 -11.25
CA GLY A 40 12.93 11.77 -10.90
C GLY A 40 13.18 11.11 -9.54
N VAL A 41 12.18 10.38 -9.00
CA VAL A 41 12.28 9.74 -7.68
C VAL A 41 12.97 8.38 -7.84
N SER A 42 14.03 8.14 -7.09
CA SER A 42 14.69 6.82 -7.01
C SER A 42 13.87 5.83 -6.17
N LEU A 43 14.13 4.53 -6.33
CA LEU A 43 13.51 3.51 -5.49
C LEU A 43 13.92 3.69 -4.02
N GLU A 44 15.15 4.11 -3.77
CA GLU A 44 15.70 4.40 -2.44
C GLU A 44 14.96 5.57 -1.77
N GLN A 45 14.75 6.67 -2.50
CA GLN A 45 13.98 7.81 -2.00
C GLN A 45 12.53 7.43 -1.70
N LEU A 46 11.89 6.64 -2.58
CA LEU A 46 10.54 6.16 -2.35
C LEU A 46 10.46 5.23 -1.13
N ALA A 47 11.49 4.39 -0.91
CA ALA A 47 11.58 3.52 0.26
C ALA A 47 11.65 4.32 1.56
N VAL A 48 12.44 5.40 1.59
CA VAL A 48 12.52 6.31 2.74
C VAL A 48 11.18 6.99 2.98
N ALA A 49 10.56 7.55 1.94
CA ALA A 49 9.30 8.29 2.05
C ALA A 49 8.14 7.42 2.51
N THR A 50 8.04 6.19 2.00
CA THR A 50 6.93 5.27 2.30
C THR A 50 7.18 4.36 3.49
N LYS A 51 8.43 4.27 3.97
CA LYS A 51 8.91 3.27 4.95
C LYS A 51 8.69 1.83 4.49
N ILE A 52 8.57 1.61 3.18
CA ILE A 52 8.49 0.28 2.57
C ILE A 52 9.90 -0.10 2.12
N PRO A 53 10.43 -1.28 2.50
CA PRO A 53 11.79 -1.62 2.10
C PRO A 53 11.90 -1.76 0.58
N ARG A 54 13.08 -1.42 0.05
CA ARG A 54 13.34 -1.33 -1.40
C ARG A 54 12.91 -2.58 -2.16
N ARG A 55 13.21 -3.76 -1.61
CA ARG A 55 12.87 -5.06 -2.19
C ARG A 55 11.36 -5.22 -2.41
N GLN A 56 10.52 -4.73 -1.52
CA GLN A 56 9.07 -4.79 -1.67
C GLN A 56 8.59 -3.81 -2.74
N LEU A 57 9.19 -2.62 -2.84
CA LEU A 57 8.89 -1.67 -3.91
C LEU A 57 9.25 -2.22 -5.29
N GLU A 58 10.37 -2.95 -5.41
CA GLU A 58 10.72 -3.66 -6.65
C GLU A 58 9.67 -4.69 -7.03
N LEU A 59 9.21 -5.50 -6.07
CA LEU A 59 8.14 -6.48 -6.30
C LEU A 59 6.82 -5.79 -6.70
N LEU A 60 6.51 -4.64 -6.10
CA LEU A 60 5.34 -3.83 -6.45
C LEU A 60 5.41 -3.30 -7.88
N GLU A 61 6.52 -2.68 -8.28
CA GLU A 61 6.72 -2.19 -9.64
C GLU A 61 6.73 -3.31 -10.68
N ALA A 62 7.20 -4.50 -10.29
CA ALA A 62 7.22 -5.69 -11.11
C ALA A 62 5.90 -6.49 -11.06
N ASP A 63 4.86 -6.00 -10.37
CA ASP A 63 3.57 -6.68 -10.24
C ASP A 63 3.64 -8.09 -9.59
N ARG A 64 4.72 -8.39 -8.86
CA ARG A 64 5.01 -9.67 -8.18
C ARG A 64 4.44 -9.68 -6.75
N PHE A 65 3.14 -9.50 -6.62
CA PHE A 65 2.46 -9.39 -5.32
C PHE A 65 2.47 -10.68 -4.51
N GLU A 66 2.60 -11.82 -5.20
CA GLU A 66 2.62 -13.17 -4.65
C GLU A 66 3.89 -13.45 -3.83
N GLU A 67 4.96 -12.68 -4.08
CA GLU A 67 6.25 -12.78 -3.37
C GLU A 67 6.37 -11.82 -2.19
N LEU A 68 5.33 -11.03 -1.93
CA LEU A 68 5.30 -10.17 -0.76
C LEU A 68 5.14 -11.03 0.51
N PRO A 69 5.86 -10.72 1.61
CA PRO A 69 5.79 -11.48 2.85
C PRO A 69 4.38 -11.67 3.41
N ALA A 70 3.46 -10.76 3.09
CA ALA A 70 2.02 -11.02 3.14
C ALA A 70 1.28 -10.23 2.05
N MET A 71 0.52 -10.93 1.20
CA MET A 71 -0.28 -10.33 0.11
C MET A 71 -1.27 -9.27 0.60
N VAL A 72 -1.73 -9.35 1.85
CA VAL A 72 -2.60 -8.35 2.48
C VAL A 72 -2.00 -6.95 2.47
N PHE A 73 -0.67 -6.83 2.41
CA PHE A 73 0.00 -5.52 2.38
C PHE A 73 0.04 -4.87 1.01
N ALA A 74 -0.21 -5.59 -0.09
CA ALA A 74 -0.08 -5.04 -1.44
C ALA A 74 -0.95 -3.78 -1.63
N LYS A 75 -2.21 -3.82 -1.20
CA LYS A 75 -3.14 -2.68 -1.29
C LYS A 75 -2.72 -1.51 -0.40
N GLY A 76 -2.13 -1.77 0.75
CA GLY A 76 -1.60 -0.73 1.64
C GLY A 76 -0.36 -0.07 1.04
N PHE A 77 0.57 -0.87 0.52
CA PHE A 77 1.76 -0.38 -0.14
C PHE A 77 1.47 0.42 -1.40
N LEU A 78 0.51 -0.03 -2.23
CA LEU A 78 0.02 0.73 -3.38
C LEU A 78 -0.51 2.12 -2.96
N ARG A 79 -1.31 2.20 -1.89
CA ARG A 79 -1.80 3.48 -1.35
C ARG A 79 -0.66 4.39 -0.87
N CYS A 80 0.31 3.84 -0.14
CA CYS A 80 1.47 4.60 0.33
C CYS A 80 2.30 5.14 -0.85
N CYS A 81 2.56 4.31 -1.86
CA CYS A 81 3.29 4.72 -3.06
C CYS A 81 2.52 5.79 -3.83
N ALA A 82 1.21 5.62 -4.03
CA ALA A 82 0.36 6.59 -4.70
C ALA A 82 0.43 7.96 -4.01
N ARG A 83 0.22 8.01 -2.69
CA ARG A 83 0.31 9.26 -1.92
C ARG A 83 1.70 9.89 -1.98
N SER A 84 2.76 9.09 -1.85
CA SER A 84 4.14 9.59 -1.92
C SER A 84 4.52 10.13 -3.30
N LEU A 85 3.84 9.69 -4.35
CA LEU A 85 4.02 10.15 -5.72
C LEU A 85 2.93 11.15 -6.14
N GLU A 86 2.12 11.67 -5.20
CA GLU A 86 1.05 12.63 -5.49
C GLU A 86 0.08 12.12 -6.58
N LEU A 87 -0.24 10.83 -6.53
CA LEU A 87 -1.23 10.18 -7.36
C LEU A 87 -2.49 9.93 -6.53
N ASP A 88 -3.63 9.89 -7.21
CA ASP A 88 -4.86 9.40 -6.61
C ASP A 88 -4.72 7.90 -6.26
N PRO A 89 -4.87 7.51 -4.98
CA PRO A 89 -4.79 6.09 -4.58
C PRO A 89 -5.87 5.23 -5.21
N ASP A 90 -7.07 5.78 -5.45
CA ASP A 90 -8.19 5.01 -6.00
C ASP A 90 -7.95 4.66 -7.46
N THR A 91 -7.32 5.56 -8.21
CA THR A 91 -6.82 5.30 -9.56
C THR A 91 -5.84 4.10 -9.59
N VAL A 92 -4.85 4.07 -8.70
CA VAL A 92 -3.87 2.97 -8.63
C VAL A 92 -4.53 1.64 -8.24
N LEU A 93 -5.46 1.66 -7.29
CA LEU A 93 -6.20 0.46 -6.89
C LEU A 93 -7.18 0.00 -7.97
N GLY A 94 -7.74 0.93 -8.74
CA GLY A 94 -8.53 0.64 -9.94
C GLY A 94 -7.78 -0.25 -10.91
N LEU A 95 -6.49 0.01 -11.12
CA LEU A 95 -5.61 -0.83 -11.94
C LEU A 95 -5.40 -2.22 -11.33
N LEU A 96 -5.24 -2.33 -10.01
CA LEU A 96 -5.16 -3.64 -9.34
C LEU A 96 -6.44 -4.45 -9.58
N TYR A 97 -7.61 -3.84 -9.40
CA TYR A 97 -8.90 -4.50 -9.63
C TYR A 97 -9.15 -4.83 -11.11
N LYS A 98 -8.63 -4.01 -12.04
CA LYS A 98 -8.66 -4.29 -13.49
C LYS A 98 -7.86 -5.57 -13.78
N ARG A 99 -6.65 -5.69 -13.24
CA ARG A 99 -5.81 -6.89 -13.32
C ARG A 99 -6.50 -8.12 -12.71
N GLU A 100 -6.98 -8.04 -11.47
CA GLU A 100 -7.64 -9.17 -10.79
C GLU A 100 -8.84 -9.68 -11.59
N ARG A 101 -9.66 -8.77 -12.14
CA ARG A 101 -10.79 -9.13 -13.02
C ARG A 101 -10.33 -9.81 -14.31
N ALA A 102 -9.23 -9.37 -14.91
CA ALA A 102 -8.68 -10.01 -16.10
C ALA A 102 -8.19 -11.44 -15.80
N GLN A 103 -7.49 -11.65 -14.68
CA GLN A 103 -7.03 -12.97 -14.25
C GLN A 103 -8.19 -13.94 -14.00
N LEU A 104 -9.26 -13.49 -13.32
CA LEU A 104 -10.45 -14.31 -13.09
C LEU A 104 -11.15 -14.72 -14.40
N ARG A 105 -11.20 -13.82 -15.38
CA ARG A 105 -11.76 -14.10 -16.71
C ARG A 105 -10.91 -15.12 -17.47
N ALA A 106 -9.58 -15.00 -17.43
CA ALA A 106 -8.67 -15.97 -18.03
C ALA A 106 -8.85 -17.36 -17.42
N ARG A 107 -8.83 -17.46 -16.09
CA ARG A 107 -9.04 -18.72 -15.36
C ARG A 107 -10.38 -19.36 -15.69
N ARG A 108 -11.46 -18.58 -15.81
CA ARG A 108 -12.78 -19.09 -16.21
C ARG A 108 -12.74 -19.72 -17.61
N ARG A 109 -12.08 -19.08 -18.58
CA ARG A 109 -11.94 -19.59 -19.95
C ARG A 109 -11.20 -20.93 -19.97
N GLU A 110 -10.10 -21.02 -19.23
CA GLU A 110 -9.32 -22.27 -19.10
C GLU A 110 -10.17 -23.40 -18.51
N THR A 111 -10.91 -23.14 -17.41
CA THR A 111 -11.78 -24.15 -16.81
C THR A 111 -12.96 -24.57 -17.69
N SER A 112 -13.44 -23.71 -18.58
CA SER A 112 -14.54 -24.03 -19.53
C SER A 112 -14.05 -24.75 -20.79
N ALA A 113 -12.78 -24.56 -21.19
CA ALA A 113 -12.17 -25.29 -22.30
C ALA A 113 -11.89 -26.76 -21.94
N VAL A 114 -11.74 -27.07 -20.65
CA VAL A 114 -11.63 -28.43 -20.12
C VAL A 114 -13.04 -28.97 -19.80
N SER A 115 -13.81 -29.31 -20.83
CA SER A 115 -15.06 -30.08 -20.64
C SER A 115 -14.75 -31.53 -20.22
N PRO A 116 -15.55 -32.14 -19.33
CA PRO A 116 -15.20 -33.42 -18.72
C PRO A 116 -15.32 -34.56 -19.74
N VAL A 117 -14.29 -35.40 -19.83
CA VAL A 117 -14.44 -36.77 -20.34
C VAL A 117 -15.53 -37.44 -19.50
N GLY A 118 -16.57 -37.91 -20.19
CA GLY A 118 -17.85 -38.26 -19.58
C GLY A 118 -17.78 -39.43 -18.60
N THR A 119 -18.59 -39.34 -17.56
CA THR A 119 -19.11 -40.50 -16.83
C THR A 119 -20.63 -40.44 -16.85
N LYS A 120 -21.21 -41.14 -17.82
CA LYS A 120 -22.60 -41.58 -17.76
C LYS A 120 -22.68 -42.67 -16.69
N HIS A 121 -23.08 -42.34 -15.47
CA HIS A 121 -23.74 -43.30 -14.60
C HIS A 121 -24.90 -42.61 -13.90
N ALA A 122 -26.10 -42.99 -14.33
CA ALA A 122 -27.34 -42.69 -13.64
C ALA A 122 -27.30 -43.34 -12.26
N ASN A 123 -27.60 -42.57 -11.20
CA ASN A 123 -28.26 -43.15 -10.04
C ASN A 123 -29.49 -42.31 -9.70
N LYS A 124 -30.63 -42.98 -9.82
CA LYS A 124 -31.98 -42.50 -9.57
C LYS A 124 -32.45 -43.23 -8.32
N LEU A 125 -32.42 -42.62 -7.12
CA LEU A 125 -33.44 -42.82 -6.10
C LEU A 125 -33.29 -41.92 -4.86
N SER A 126 -34.44 -41.55 -4.31
CA SER A 126 -34.74 -41.20 -2.93
C SER A 126 -34.57 -39.74 -2.47
N THR A 127 -35.71 -39.07 -2.55
CA THR A 127 -36.29 -38.13 -1.58
C THR A 127 -35.66 -38.16 -0.18
N GLY A 128 -35.13 -37.02 0.26
CA GLY A 128 -34.74 -36.79 1.65
C GLY A 128 -34.33 -35.34 1.86
N ARG A 129 -35.25 -34.52 2.38
CA ARG A 129 -34.97 -33.15 2.84
C ARG A 129 -33.82 -33.16 3.84
N PRO A 130 -32.74 -32.36 3.69
CA PRO A 130 -31.71 -32.32 4.71
C PRO A 130 -32.24 -31.57 5.94
N ARG A 131 -32.41 -32.28 7.06
CA ARG A 131 -32.38 -31.68 8.39
C ARG A 131 -30.94 -31.32 8.70
N SER A 132 -30.72 -30.07 9.12
CA SER A 132 -29.44 -29.56 9.61
C SER A 132 -28.83 -30.46 10.68
N PRO A 133 -27.48 -30.56 10.68
CA PRO A 133 -26.75 -30.61 11.92
C PRO A 133 -25.72 -29.47 12.01
N ALA A 134 -25.80 -28.80 13.15
CA ALA A 134 -24.71 -28.20 13.92
C ALA A 134 -23.36 -27.92 13.23
N ARG A 135 -23.07 -26.61 13.12
CA ARG A 135 -21.96 -25.94 13.84
C ARG A 135 -20.67 -26.76 14.00
N ALA A 136 -19.78 -26.68 13.00
CA ALA A 136 -18.34 -26.91 13.18
C ALA A 136 -17.52 -26.03 12.20
N ALA A 137 -16.83 -25.05 12.79
CA ALA A 137 -15.61 -24.34 12.39
C ALA A 137 -15.19 -24.16 10.91
N ALA A 138 -15.15 -22.90 10.45
CA ALA A 138 -14.09 -22.31 9.59
C ALA A 138 -14.33 -20.78 9.40
N PRO A 139 -13.28 -19.97 9.19
CA PRO A 139 -13.14 -18.65 9.82
C PRO A 139 -13.56 -17.43 8.98
N GLN A 140 -14.11 -16.46 9.71
CA GLN A 140 -14.07 -15.00 9.56
C GLN A 140 -14.58 -14.34 8.26
N ARG A 141 -15.81 -13.84 8.38
CA ARG A 141 -16.50 -12.92 7.48
C ARG A 141 -15.91 -11.50 7.60
N LEU A 142 -15.03 -11.13 6.67
CA LEU A 142 -14.44 -9.79 6.52
C LEU A 142 -15.37 -8.81 5.76
N ALA A 143 -16.63 -8.69 6.18
CA ALA A 143 -17.59 -7.80 5.51
C ALA A 143 -18.65 -7.16 6.43
N GLY A 144 -18.46 -7.18 7.75
CA GLY A 144 -19.48 -6.65 8.68
C GLY A 144 -19.02 -5.50 9.56
N ASP A 145 -17.73 -5.35 9.84
CA ASP A 145 -17.32 -4.55 10.99
C ASP A 145 -16.02 -3.77 10.72
N LEU A 146 -16.07 -2.93 9.69
CA LEU A 146 -14.97 -1.99 9.38
C LEU A 146 -14.84 -0.90 10.45
N GLY A 147 -15.90 -0.60 11.20
CA GLY A 147 -15.90 0.43 12.23
C GLY A 147 -15.13 0.03 13.49
N SER A 148 -15.42 -1.14 14.06
CA SER A 148 -14.70 -1.65 15.23
C SER A 148 -13.24 -1.98 14.90
N TRP A 149 -13.01 -2.60 13.74
CA TRP A 149 -11.66 -2.91 13.27
C TRP A 149 -10.82 -1.65 13.03
N LEU A 150 -11.41 -0.54 12.54
CA LEU A 150 -10.69 0.74 12.45
C LEU A 150 -10.32 1.25 13.84
N ALA A 151 -11.26 1.26 14.79
CA ALA A 151 -11.02 1.79 16.14
C ALA A 151 -9.92 1.02 16.88
N ASP A 152 -9.92 -0.31 16.78
CA ASP A 152 -8.97 -1.18 17.47
C ASP A 152 -7.59 -1.20 16.79
N ASN A 153 -7.53 -1.15 15.45
CA ASN A 153 -6.27 -1.25 14.70
C ASN A 153 -5.58 0.11 14.47
N LEU A 154 -6.34 1.21 14.39
CA LEU A 154 -5.76 2.57 14.30
C LEU A 154 -5.16 3.02 15.64
N GLY A 155 -5.74 2.64 16.79
CA GLY A 155 -5.18 2.95 18.11
C GLY A 155 -3.77 2.40 18.30
N ALA A 156 -3.51 1.19 17.78
CA ALA A 156 -2.18 0.57 17.79
C ALA A 156 -1.18 1.22 16.81
N TRP A 157 -1.67 1.74 15.68
CA TRP A 157 -0.85 2.36 14.62
C TRP A 157 -0.53 3.84 14.89
N LEU A 158 -1.44 4.57 15.56
CA LEU A 158 -1.20 5.93 16.08
C LEU A 158 -0.44 5.93 17.42
N GLY A 159 -0.44 4.81 18.15
CA GLY A 159 0.37 4.61 19.36
C GLY A 159 1.89 4.49 19.10
N ARG A 160 2.33 4.57 17.84
CA ARG A 160 3.74 4.70 17.44
C ARG A 160 4.13 6.15 17.09
N LEU A 161 3.44 7.11 17.67
CA LEU A 161 4.08 8.36 18.12
C LEU A 161 5.00 8.03 19.31
N PRO A 162 6.09 8.78 19.55
CA PRO A 162 7.06 8.46 20.61
C PRO A 162 6.31 8.20 21.91
N SER A 163 6.61 7.06 22.55
CA SER A 163 5.91 6.59 23.75
C SER A 163 5.59 7.75 24.69
N ALA A 164 4.41 7.78 25.31
CA ALA A 164 4.04 8.87 26.23
C ALA A 164 5.13 9.17 27.29
N ARG A 165 6.02 8.20 27.55
CA ARG A 165 7.27 8.34 28.27
C ARG A 165 8.26 9.31 27.62
N ILE A 166 8.58 9.20 26.34
CA ILE A 166 9.48 10.12 25.63
C ILE A 166 8.91 11.55 25.60
N LEU A 167 7.60 11.71 25.37
CA LEU A 167 6.97 13.03 25.44
C LEU A 167 7.03 13.61 26.87
N MET A 168 6.77 12.77 27.88
CA MET A 168 6.94 13.14 29.29
C MET A 168 8.39 13.53 29.59
N TRP A 169 9.40 12.76 29.14
CA TRP A 169 10.81 13.08 29.32
C TRP A 169 11.24 14.35 28.56
N LEU A 170 10.67 14.65 27.39
CA LEU A 170 10.91 15.91 26.67
C LEU A 170 10.34 17.12 27.41
N VAL A 171 9.11 17.00 27.94
CA VAL A 171 8.49 18.05 28.76
C VAL A 171 9.28 18.25 30.05
N VAL A 172 9.67 17.18 30.73
CA VAL A 172 10.52 17.24 31.93
C VAL A 172 11.87 17.88 31.61
N ALA A 173 12.53 17.49 30.51
CA ALA A 173 13.79 18.09 30.08
C ALA A 173 13.65 19.58 29.77
N LEU A 174 12.54 20.00 29.15
CA LEU A 174 12.27 21.40 28.83
C LEU A 174 11.99 22.24 30.09
N ILE A 175 11.27 21.69 31.07
CA ILE A 175 11.04 22.34 32.37
C ILE A 175 12.35 22.51 33.13
N VAL A 176 13.18 21.47 33.20
CA VAL A 176 14.49 21.54 33.88
C VAL A 176 15.39 22.57 33.21
N ALA A 177 15.46 22.58 31.87
CA ALA A 177 16.23 23.58 31.12
C ALA A 177 15.73 25.01 31.40
N LEU A 178 14.41 25.22 31.48
CA LEU A 178 13.81 26.51 31.80
C LEU A 178 14.15 26.96 33.23
N ILE A 179 14.09 26.06 34.22
CA ILE A 179 14.46 26.37 35.62
C ILE A 179 15.93 26.79 35.71
N VAL A 180 16.83 26.04 35.05
CA VAL A 180 18.26 26.36 35.01
C VAL A 180 18.50 27.71 34.33
N PHE A 181 17.80 27.97 33.22
CA PHE A 181 17.88 29.25 32.53
C PHE A 181 17.41 30.40 33.42
N ILE A 182 16.28 30.27 34.11
CA ILE A 182 15.77 31.29 35.04
C ILE A 182 16.77 31.50 36.19
N ALA A 183 17.27 30.44 36.82
CA ALA A 183 18.28 30.54 37.87
C ALA A 183 19.56 31.25 37.38
N PHE A 184 20.01 30.93 36.17
CA PHE A 184 21.17 31.56 35.54
C PHE A 184 20.91 33.05 35.22
N THR A 185 19.73 33.41 34.73
CA THR A 185 19.34 34.80 34.49
C THR A 185 19.24 35.61 35.79
N LEU A 186 18.75 35.01 36.87
CA LEU A 186 18.70 35.67 38.19
C LEU A 186 20.10 35.82 38.81
N ALA A 187 20.95 34.80 38.68
CA ALA A 187 22.32 34.84 39.18
C ALA A 187 23.18 35.88 38.42
N SER A 188 23.02 35.96 37.09
CA SER A 188 23.70 36.98 36.28
C SER A 188 23.18 38.39 36.56
N GLY A 189 21.89 38.56 36.85
CA GLY A 189 21.32 39.86 37.22
C GLY A 189 21.75 40.41 38.60
N GLN A 190 22.20 39.56 39.54
CA GLN A 190 22.72 40.01 40.85
C GLN A 190 24.16 40.55 40.77
N ALA A 191 24.91 40.24 39.72
CA ALA A 191 26.28 40.73 39.55
C ALA A 191 26.30 42.22 39.16
N GLU A 192 25.29 42.70 38.44
CA GLU A 192 25.21 44.10 38.00
C GLU A 192 24.76 45.05 39.14
N THR A 193 23.94 44.57 40.07
CA THR A 193 23.42 45.41 41.17
C THR A 193 24.45 45.66 42.28
N LEU A 194 25.49 44.84 42.38
CA LEU A 194 26.60 45.03 43.35
C LEU A 194 27.70 45.97 42.83
N MET A 195 27.80 46.20 41.52
CA MET A 195 28.76 47.15 40.90
C MET A 195 28.23 48.59 40.83
N ILE A 196 26.92 48.81 40.90
CA ILE A 196 26.30 50.15 40.80
C ILE A 196 26.26 50.86 42.17
N LYS A 197 26.59 50.16 43.26
CA LYS A 197 26.47 50.66 44.64
C LYS A 197 27.80 50.89 45.37
N SER A 198 28.93 50.76 44.67
CA SER A 198 30.28 51.18 45.12
C SER A 198 30.74 52.43 44.39
#